data_AF-A0A948HLG6-F1
#
_entry.id   AF-A0A948HLG6-F1
#
_cell.length_a   1.000
_cell.length_b   1.000
_cell.length_c   1.000
_cell.angle_alpha   90.00
_cell.angle_beta   90.00
_cell.angle_gamma   90.00
#
_symmetry.space_group_name_H-M   'P 1'
#
loop_
_entity.id
_entity.type
_entity.pdbx_description
1 polymer ?
#
loop_
_entity_poly.entity_id
_entity_poly.type
_entity_poly.pdbx_seq_one_letter_code
_entity_poly.pdbx_strand_id
1 'polypeptide(L)'
;MEFLRNVSVVWRLGMGFGLLLLLVAAVVATGATGSAVQKRAMQQVVEVNVAKVRLLSDMLDANNQMMVVRREMLIRQGDGLAEDEARIAALVARYEASW
;
A
#
# COMPACT_ATOMS: atom_id res chain seq x y z
N MET A 1 -8.75 -12.37 65.75
CA MET A 1 -9.91 -12.61 64.86
C MET A 1 -10.06 -11.55 63.75
N GLU A 2 -9.49 -10.35 63.89
CA GLU A 2 -9.67 -9.25 62.92
C GLU A 2 -8.80 -9.36 61.65
N PHE A 3 -7.56 -9.85 61.76
CA PHE A 3 -6.65 -10.07 60.62
C PHE A 3 -7.18 -11.08 59.60
N LEU A 4 -7.82 -12.17 60.06
CA LEU A 4 -8.44 -13.18 59.18
C LEU A 4 -9.62 -12.61 58.38
N ARG A 5 -10.32 -11.60 58.93
CA ARG A 5 -11.42 -10.91 58.26
C ARG A 5 -10.92 -9.92 57.20
N ASN A 6 -9.78 -9.28 57.43
CA ASN A 6 -9.18 -8.36 56.45
C ASN A 6 -8.55 -9.12 55.27
N VAL A 7 -8.02 -10.33 55.49
CA VAL A 7 -7.50 -11.19 54.40
C VAL A 7 -8.58 -11.50 53.36
N SER A 8 -9.81 -11.81 53.76
CA SER A 8 -10.89 -12.09 52.80
C SER A 8 -11.30 -10.84 52.01
N VAL A 9 -11.22 -9.66 52.61
CA VAL A 9 -11.47 -8.37 51.93
C VAL A 9 -10.38 -8.07 50.90
N VAL A 10 -9.10 -8.22 51.28
CA VAL A 10 -7.95 -8.04 50.37
C VAL A 10 -8.00 -9.03 49.22
N TRP A 11 -8.38 -10.28 49.47
CA TRP A 11 -8.47 -11.30 48.44
C TRP A 11 -9.61 -11.03 47.44
N ARG A 12 -10.78 -10.59 47.94
CA ARG A 12 -11.92 -10.23 47.09
C ARG A 12 -11.65 -8.97 46.26
N LEU A 13 -10.94 -8.00 46.83
CA LEU A 13 -10.53 -6.78 46.13
C LEU A 13 -9.44 -7.07 45.09
N GLY A 14 -8.44 -7.88 45.42
CA GLY A 14 -7.38 -8.29 44.50
C GLY A 14 -7.90 -9.13 43.34
N MET A 15 -8.88 -10.00 43.56
CA MET A 15 -9.48 -10.81 42.50
C MET A 15 -10.33 -9.95 41.54
N GLY A 16 -11.13 -9.02 42.07
CA GLY A 16 -11.90 -8.09 41.24
C GLY A 16 -11.00 -7.14 40.44
N PHE A 17 -9.98 -6.58 41.09
CA PHE A 17 -9.03 -5.67 40.45
C PHE A 17 -8.13 -6.39 39.43
N GLY A 18 -7.72 -7.63 39.75
CA GLY A 18 -6.96 -8.48 38.85
C GLY A 18 -7.74 -8.85 37.59
N LEU A 19 -9.03 -9.18 37.71
CA LEU A 19 -9.90 -9.43 36.57
C LEU A 19 -10.03 -8.19 35.67
N LEU A 20 -10.19 -7.01 36.29
CA LEU A 20 -10.23 -5.73 35.59
C LEU A 20 -8.94 -5.45 34.81
N LEU A 21 -7.78 -5.64 35.44
CA LEU A 21 -6.47 -5.50 34.79
C LEU A 21 -6.32 -6.47 33.60
N LEU A 22 -6.79 -7.70 33.74
CA LEU A 22 -6.73 -8.72 32.69
C LEU A 22 -7.61 -8.32 31.50
N LEU A 23 -8.82 -7.81 31.76
CA LEU A 23 -9.71 -7.27 30.73
C LEU A 23 -9.09 -6.06 30.01
N VAL A 24 -8.48 -5.12 30.74
CA VAL A 24 -7.78 -3.97 30.15
C VAL A 24 -6.62 -4.44 29.27
N ALA A 25 -5.81 -5.39 29.74
CA ALA A 25 -4.71 -5.95 28.96
C ALA A 25 -5.21 -6.63 27.66
N ALA A 26 -6.32 -7.36 27.72
CA ALA A 26 -6.93 -7.99 26.56
C ALA A 26 -7.44 -6.96 25.52
N VAL A 27 -8.06 -5.87 25.97
CA VAL A 27 -8.49 -4.77 25.09
C VAL A 27 -7.29 -4.11 24.42
N VAL A 28 -6.24 -3.81 25.19
CA VAL A 28 -5.01 -3.20 24.67
C VAL A 28 -4.32 -4.11 23.65
N ALA A 29 -4.21 -5.41 23.94
CA ALA A 29 -3.62 -6.39 23.02
C ALA A 29 -4.43 -6.51 21.70
N THR A 30 -5.76 -6.49 21.80
CA THR A 30 -6.64 -6.52 20.62
C THR A 30 -6.51 -5.23 19.80
N GLY A 31 -6.44 -4.06 20.45
CA GLY A 31 -6.20 -2.78 19.78
C GLY A 31 -4.84 -2.71 19.09
N ALA A 32 -3.78 -3.18 19.76
CA ALA A 32 -2.42 -3.18 19.23
C ALA A 32 -2.27 -4.11 18.01
N THR A 33 -2.89 -5.30 18.06
CA THR A 33 -2.89 -6.23 16.92
C THR A 33 -3.72 -5.68 15.75
N GLY A 34 -4.86 -5.05 16.02
CA GLY A 34 -5.67 -4.36 15.01
C GLY A 34 -4.91 -3.22 14.31
N SER A 35 -4.22 -2.36 15.06
CA SER A 35 -3.40 -1.28 14.50
C SER A 35 -2.19 -1.79 13.71
N ALA A 36 -1.56 -2.89 14.14
CA ALA A 36 -0.45 -3.49 13.40
C ALA A 36 -0.90 -4.08 12.05
N VAL A 37 -2.09 -4.68 12.00
CA VAL A 37 -2.69 -5.19 10.76
C VAL A 37 -3.07 -4.04 9.82
N GLN A 38 -3.68 -2.96 10.33
CA GLN A 38 -3.96 -1.76 9.53
C GLN A 38 -2.70 -1.14 8.94
N LYS A 39 -1.63 -1.03 9.73
CA LYS A 39 -0.36 -0.46 9.26
C LYS A 39 0.28 -1.31 8.16
N ARG A 40 0.22 -2.64 8.28
CA ARG A 40 0.71 -3.58 7.24
C ARG A 40 -0.15 -3.55 5.98
N ALA A 41 -1.47 -3.52 6.11
CA ALA A 41 -2.37 -3.42 4.96
C ALA A 41 -2.16 -2.11 4.19
N MET A 42 -1.97 -1.00 4.92
CA MET A 42 -1.70 0.30 4.34
C MET A 42 -0.32 0.34 3.64
N GLN A 43 0.71 -0.26 4.23
CA GLN A 43 2.01 -0.42 3.57
C GLN A 43 1.93 -1.30 2.32
N GLN A 44 1.21 -2.42 2.38
CA GLN A 44 1.03 -3.31 1.23
C GLN A 44 0.27 -2.63 0.08
N VAL A 45 -0.77 -1.87 0.38
CA VAL A 45 -1.51 -1.09 -0.63
C VAL A 45 -0.64 0.02 -1.21
N VAL A 46 0.11 0.74 -0.36
CA VAL A 46 0.94 1.86 -0.83
C VAL A 46 2.15 1.38 -1.62
N GLU A 47 2.80 0.27 -1.29
CA GLU A 47 3.94 -0.21 -2.08
C GLU A 47 3.50 -0.98 -3.33
N VAL A 48 2.62 -1.98 -3.19
CA VAL A 48 2.31 -2.89 -4.30
C VAL A 48 1.37 -2.25 -5.30
N ASN A 49 0.33 -1.54 -4.85
CA ASN A 49 -0.62 -0.94 -5.79
C ASN A 49 -0.06 0.34 -6.41
N VAL A 50 0.76 1.12 -5.72
CA VAL A 50 1.40 2.30 -6.34
C VAL A 50 2.47 1.88 -7.34
N ALA A 51 3.26 0.84 -7.07
CA ALA A 51 4.23 0.32 -8.04
C ALA A 51 3.53 -0.19 -9.32
N LYS A 52 2.44 -0.95 -9.17
CA LYS A 52 1.64 -1.43 -10.32
C LYS A 52 0.95 -0.29 -11.08
N VAL A 53 0.40 0.71 -10.38
CA VAL A 53 -0.25 1.87 -11.01
C VAL A 53 0.77 2.75 -11.71
N ARG A 54 1.97 2.93 -11.15
CA ARG A 54 3.06 3.65 -11.83
C ARG A 54 3.49 2.91 -13.10
N LEU A 55 3.71 1.60 -13.00
CA LEU A 55 4.07 0.79 -14.16
C LEU A 55 3.01 0.87 -15.27
N LEU A 56 1.74 0.69 -14.90
CA LEU A 56 0.64 0.80 -15.84
C LEU A 56 0.51 2.20 -16.44
N SER A 57 0.71 3.25 -15.64
CA SER A 57 0.71 4.63 -16.12
C SER A 57 1.85 4.90 -17.09
N ASP A 58 3.04 4.39 -16.83
CA ASP A 58 4.21 4.54 -17.70
C ASP A 58 4.00 3.82 -19.04
N MET A 59 3.42 2.62 -19.02
CA MET A 59 3.03 1.89 -20.23
C MET A 59 1.95 2.61 -21.04
N LEU A 60 0.93 3.15 -20.35
CA LEU A 60 -0.16 3.88 -20.98
C LEU A 60 0.33 5.18 -21.62
N ASP A 61 1.22 5.91 -20.93
CA ASP A 61 1.86 7.13 -21.43
C ASP A 61 2.69 6.83 -22.69
N ALA A 62 3.55 5.81 -22.65
CA ALA A 62 4.33 5.38 -23.81
C ALA A 62 3.45 5.01 -25.01
N ASN A 63 2.35 4.28 -24.77
CA ASN A 63 1.40 3.91 -25.82
C ASN A 63 0.67 5.13 -26.40
N ASN A 64 0.21 6.04 -25.55
CA ASN A 64 -0.45 7.26 -25.99
C ASN A 64 0.48 8.13 -26.84
N GLN A 65 1.74 8.27 -26.43
CA GLN A 65 2.75 9.01 -27.21
C GLN A 65 3.01 8.35 -28.56
N MET A 66 3.06 7.01 -28.62
CA MET A 66 3.19 6.26 -29.87
C MET A 66 2.03 6.55 -30.82
N MET A 67 0.79 6.60 -30.31
CA MET A 67 -0.37 6.95 -31.14
C MET A 67 -0.29 8.38 -31.67
N VAL A 68 0.20 9.33 -30.87
CA VAL A 68 0.38 10.72 -31.30
C VAL A 68 1.40 10.80 -32.44
N VAL A 69 2.55 10.15 -32.31
CA VAL A 69 3.58 10.12 -33.38
C VAL A 69 3.03 9.50 -34.66
N ARG A 70 2.30 8.38 -34.57
CA ARG A 70 1.65 7.77 -35.75
C ARG A 70 0.62 8.69 -36.40
N ARG A 71 -0.15 9.44 -35.61
CA ARG A 71 -1.10 10.43 -36.14
C ARG A 71 -0.39 11.59 -36.82
N GLU A 72 0.70 12.08 -36.25
CA GLU A 72 1.52 13.14 -36.86
C GLU A 72 2.16 12.68 -38.17
N MET A 73 2.69 11.45 -38.25
CA MET A 73 3.18 10.85 -39.49
C MET A 73 2.12 10.83 -40.60
N LEU A 74 0.88 10.44 -40.26
CA LEU A 74 -0.23 10.42 -41.22
C LEU A 74 -0.59 11.84 -41.71
N ILE A 75 -0.52 12.83 -40.83
CA ILE A 75 -0.79 14.24 -41.18
C ILE A 75 0.33 14.81 -42.06
N ARG A 76 1.60 14.49 -41.77
CA ARG A 76 2.78 14.92 -42.55
C ARG A 76 3.00 14.11 -43.84
N GLN A 77 2.18 13.09 -44.10
CA GLN A 77 2.33 12.18 -45.25
C GLN A 77 3.74 11.56 -45.37
N GLY A 78 4.40 11.30 -44.23
CA GLY A 78 5.74 10.73 -44.21
C GLY A 78 6.90 11.71 -44.37
N ASP A 79 6.66 13.02 -44.37
CA ASP A 79 7.75 14.00 -44.20
C ASP A 79 8.37 13.87 -42.80
N GLY A 80 9.69 13.66 -42.73
CA GLY A 80 10.41 13.38 -41.48
C GLY A 80 10.38 11.93 -40.99
N LEU A 81 10.06 10.95 -41.86
CA LEU A 81 9.87 9.53 -41.50
C LEU A 81 10.97 8.94 -40.61
N ALA A 82 12.24 9.25 -40.88
CA ALA A 82 13.38 8.73 -40.14
C ALA A 82 13.43 9.22 -38.68
N GLU A 83 13.00 10.46 -38.42
CA GLU A 83 12.94 11.00 -37.06
C GLU A 83 11.78 10.39 -36.26
N ASP A 84 10.63 10.22 -36.91
CA ASP A 84 9.47 9.57 -36.30
C ASP A 84 9.74 8.08 -36.02
N GLU A 85 10.47 7.38 -36.89
CA GLU A 85 10.91 6.00 -36.67
C GLU A 85 11.89 5.88 -35.50
N ALA A 86 12.82 6.83 -35.36
CA ALA A 86 13.72 6.91 -34.20
C ALA A 86 12.95 7.18 -32.90
N ARG A 87 11.94 8.07 -32.91
CA ARG A 87 11.07 8.33 -31.74
C ARG A 87 10.25 7.10 -31.37
N ILE A 88 9.71 6.39 -32.35
CA ILE A 88 8.99 5.13 -32.18
C ILE A 88 9.90 4.06 -31.55
N ALA A 89 11.12 3.89 -32.04
CA ALA A 89 12.07 2.93 -31.49
C ALA A 89 12.43 3.24 -30.02
N ALA A 90 12.60 4.52 -29.68
CA ALA A 90 12.85 4.94 -28.30
C ALA A 90 11.65 4.66 -27.37
N LEU A 91 10.42 4.85 -27.85
CA LEU A 91 9.20 4.53 -27.10
C LEU A 91 9.06 3.02 -26.87
N VAL A 92 9.39 2.19 -27.87
CA VAL A 92 9.40 0.72 -27.74
C VAL A 92 10.45 0.28 -26.71
N ALA A 93 11.67 0.82 -26.77
CA ALA A 93 12.72 0.49 -25.80
C ALA A 93 12.31 0.84 -24.36
N ARG A 94 11.62 1.98 -24.16
CA ARG A 94 11.10 2.38 -22.84
C ARG A 94 9.97 1.47 -22.35
N TYR A 95 9.10 1.00 -23.25
CA TYR A 95 8.05 0.05 -22.94
C TYR A 95 8.61 -1.33 -22.55
N GLU A 96 9.55 -1.86 -23.34
CA GLU A 96 10.22 -3.15 -23.05
C GLU A 96 11.03 -3.11 -21.75
N ALA A 97 11.68 -1.99 -21.43
CA ALA A 97 12.41 -1.84 -20.16
C ALA A 97 11.50 -1.77 -18.92
N SER A 98 10.20 -1.55 -19.12
CA SER A 98 9.21 -1.48 -18.04
C SER A 98 8.55 -2.83 -17.74
N TRP A 99 8.74 -3.86 -18.59
CA TRP A 99 8.19 -5.21 -18.44
C TRP A 99 9.30 -6.23 -18.11
#